data_AF-A0A401RKD6-F1
#
_entry.id   AF-A0A401RKD6-F1
#
_cell.length_a   1.000
_cell.length_b   1.000
_cell.length_c   1.000
_cell.angle_alpha   90.00
_cell.angle_beta   90.00
_cell.angle_gamma   90.00
#
_symmetry.space_group_name_H-M   'P 1'
#
loop_
_entity.id
_entity.type
_entity.pdbx_description
1 polymer ?
#
loop_
_entity_poly.entity_id
_entity_poly.type
_entity_poly.pdbx_seq_one_letter_code
_entity_poly.pdbx_strand_id
1 'polypeptide(L)'
;MLVGCPCLLCVDSVLCPRGDSALEEVVKEVVDHRRLERPLAPGLVVTAEPVGSCATLVTERIVRTAPDILDRQLAYVLRCTILLDCINMAPEAGKVTPKDTEYVTALESRFSDLPPRAVVFDTLQRAKFDVSGLTIEQMLRKDLKVLSGEDILLAISAVYLRLEDLLARPGLKEGLEKFCQGGGYGVLVVMTISFIQESQPFRQLAVYSPHCDLRESVSRALEESETPSLQLTPMDSPDSEIAAYHQGNGQASRKKVLPVVRDFLKAREAGRSDTAVICQGWLTGLRAPRGGQEEEEDGEEAVHDEEVCLPPTPMNSLVEGCPLDGGLPKLSQEAILERFDKMAAEAPAVDSSDS
;
A
#
# COMPACT_ATOMS: atom_id res chain seq x y z
N MET A 1 1.15 36.13 22.52
CA MET A 1 0.60 34.87 21.97
C MET A 1 1.57 34.40 20.91
N LEU A 2 2.37 33.39 21.20
CA LEU A 2 3.13 32.68 20.16
C LEU A 2 2.11 31.78 19.47
N VAL A 3 1.57 32.23 18.35
CA VAL A 3 0.89 31.34 17.42
C VAL A 3 2.01 30.49 16.81
N GLY A 4 2.33 29.37 17.46
CA GLY A 4 3.32 28.44 16.95
C GLY A 4 2.81 27.89 15.64
N CYS A 5 3.47 28.21 14.53
CA CYS A 5 3.23 27.52 13.28
C CYS A 5 3.50 26.03 13.54
N PRO A 6 2.54 25.12 13.29
CA PRO A 6 2.80 23.69 13.44
C PRO A 6 3.96 23.30 12.51
N CYS A 7 4.97 22.66 13.07
CA CYS A 7 6.05 22.04 12.29
C CYS A 7 5.68 20.57 12.08
N LEU A 8 5.49 20.15 10.84
CA LEU A 8 5.14 18.76 10.53
C LEU A 8 6.36 17.98 10.03
N LEU A 9 6.50 16.75 10.51
CA LEU A 9 7.50 15.76 10.08
C LEU A 9 6.76 14.62 9.38
N CYS A 10 7.06 14.40 8.11
CA CYS A 10 6.57 13.21 7.39
C CYS A 10 7.53 12.04 7.59
N VAL A 11 6.99 10.87 7.90
CA VAL A 11 7.74 9.63 8.06
C VAL A 11 7.20 8.59 7.09
N ASP A 12 8.08 7.84 6.44
CA ASP A 12 7.75 6.78 5.47
C ASP A 12 6.88 7.25 4.29
N SER A 13 6.93 8.57 4.02
CA SER A 13 6.18 9.27 2.99
C SER A 13 6.93 10.52 2.55
N VAL A 14 7.18 10.62 1.23
CA VAL A 14 7.76 11.82 0.61
C VAL A 14 6.70 12.90 0.34
N LEU A 15 5.41 12.54 0.37
CA LEU A 15 4.26 13.39 0.06
C LEU A 15 3.16 13.20 1.11
N CYS A 16 2.44 14.26 1.44
CA CYS A 16 1.19 14.14 2.19
C CYS A 16 0.18 13.36 1.32
N PRO A 17 -0.53 12.37 1.88
CA PRO A 17 -1.72 11.84 1.21
C PRO A 17 -2.65 13.00 0.83
N ARG A 18 -3.36 12.92 -0.30
CA ARG A 18 -4.21 14.04 -0.79
C ARG A 18 -5.18 14.64 0.23
N GLY A 19 -5.64 13.87 1.23
CA GLY A 19 -6.47 14.39 2.32
C GLY A 19 -5.76 15.41 3.23
N ASP A 20 -4.44 15.40 3.20
CA ASP A 20 -3.54 16.22 4.01
C ASP A 20 -2.70 17.18 3.15
N SER A 21 -3.06 17.42 1.88
CA SER A 21 -2.30 18.32 0.98
C SER A 21 -2.18 19.75 1.53
N ALA A 22 -3.20 20.20 2.26
CA ALA A 22 -3.17 21.47 2.98
C ALA A 22 -2.07 21.55 4.06
N LEU A 23 -1.50 20.41 4.46
CA LEU A 23 -0.39 20.33 5.41
C LEU A 23 0.99 20.38 4.73
N GLU A 24 1.08 20.26 3.41
CA GLU A 24 2.37 20.24 2.69
C GLU A 24 3.21 21.50 2.94
N GLU A 25 2.57 22.66 2.99
CA GLU A 25 3.24 23.95 3.23
C GLU A 25 3.87 24.06 4.64
N VAL A 26 3.39 23.23 5.58
CA VAL A 26 3.87 23.21 6.96
C VAL A 26 4.80 22.03 7.26
N VAL A 27 5.06 21.16 6.27
CA VAL A 27 6.09 20.11 6.38
C VAL A 27 7.46 20.79 6.42
N LYS A 28 8.21 20.56 7.51
CA LYS A 28 9.58 21.06 7.68
C LYS A 28 10.63 19.97 7.52
N GLU A 29 10.22 18.73 7.68
CA GLU A 29 11.14 17.60 7.60
C GLU A 29 10.47 16.35 7.03
N VAL A 30 11.26 15.55 6.30
CA VAL A 30 10.88 14.25 5.77
C VAL A 30 11.94 13.22 6.16
N VAL A 31 11.50 12.08 6.69
CA VAL A 31 12.32 10.89 6.90
C VAL A 31 11.71 9.75 6.09
N ASP A 32 12.43 9.25 5.09
CA ASP A 32 11.96 8.17 4.23
C ASP A 32 13.10 7.19 3.94
N HIS A 33 12.76 5.93 3.67
CA HIS A 33 13.72 4.92 3.28
C HIS A 33 13.76 4.64 1.77
N ARG A 34 12.94 5.37 0.99
CA ARG A 34 12.92 5.30 -0.47
C ARG A 34 13.88 6.31 -1.09
N ARG A 35 14.34 5.99 -2.30
CA ARG A 35 15.06 6.97 -3.12
C ARG A 35 14.12 8.12 -3.45
N LEU A 36 14.62 9.33 -3.30
CA LEU A 36 13.89 10.52 -3.74
C LEU A 36 13.91 10.55 -5.27
N GLU A 37 12.73 10.49 -5.87
CA GLU A 37 12.59 10.56 -7.33
C GLU A 37 12.60 12.01 -7.82
N ARG A 38 12.40 13.00 -6.94
CA ARG A 38 12.36 14.44 -7.29
C ARG A 38 12.95 15.34 -6.21
N PRO A 39 13.45 16.54 -6.58
CA PRO A 39 13.83 17.57 -5.62
C PRO A 39 12.61 18.02 -4.82
N LEU A 40 12.73 18.02 -3.50
CA LEU A 40 11.71 18.53 -2.61
C LEU A 40 11.80 20.07 -2.47
N ALA A 41 10.73 20.68 -1.94
CA ALA A 41 10.62 22.12 -1.81
C ALA A 41 11.83 22.78 -1.11
N PRO A 42 12.25 23.98 -1.53
CA PRO A 42 13.38 24.68 -0.91
C PRO A 42 13.17 24.89 0.60
N GLY A 43 14.15 24.50 1.40
CA GLY A 43 14.12 24.65 2.87
C GLY A 43 13.55 23.44 3.64
N LEU A 44 13.16 22.38 2.94
CA LEU A 44 12.77 21.11 3.56
C LEU A 44 14.01 20.30 3.98
N VAL A 45 14.05 19.86 5.24
CA VAL A 45 15.08 18.94 5.71
C VAL A 45 14.69 17.52 5.32
N VAL A 46 15.55 16.81 4.61
CA VAL A 46 15.23 15.47 4.08
C VAL A 46 16.29 14.48 4.48
N THR A 47 15.88 13.43 5.18
CA THR A 47 16.69 12.24 5.47
C THR A 47 16.13 11.09 4.65
N ALA A 48 16.79 10.78 3.53
CA ALA A 48 16.40 9.69 2.64
C ALA A 48 17.56 8.72 2.44
N GLU A 49 17.44 7.51 2.99
CA GLU A 49 18.48 6.48 2.89
C GLU A 49 17.86 5.12 2.55
N PRO A 50 18.44 4.33 1.63
CA PRO A 50 17.87 3.06 1.18
C PRO A 50 18.08 1.94 2.22
N VAL A 51 17.42 2.04 3.38
CA VAL A 51 17.39 1.03 4.45
C VAL A 51 16.15 0.14 4.35
N GLY A 52 16.17 -1.02 5.01
CA GLY A 52 15.07 -1.99 4.96
C GLY A 52 13.78 -1.46 5.58
N SER A 53 13.87 -0.63 6.62
CA SER A 53 12.73 0.01 7.27
C SER A 53 12.97 1.49 7.56
N CYS A 54 11.98 2.36 7.33
CA CYS A 54 12.04 3.75 7.76
C CYS A 54 12.21 3.88 9.29
N ALA A 55 11.70 2.91 10.06
CA ALA A 55 11.88 2.86 11.51
C ALA A 55 13.35 2.75 11.94
N THR A 56 14.25 2.27 11.07
CA THR A 56 15.70 2.27 11.31
C THR A 56 16.25 3.70 11.39
N LEU A 57 15.81 4.60 10.51
CA LEU A 57 16.22 6.01 10.50
C LEU A 57 15.65 6.77 11.70
N VAL A 58 14.40 6.46 12.07
CA VAL A 58 13.78 6.98 13.29
C VAL A 58 14.56 6.53 14.52
N THR A 59 14.92 5.24 14.59
CA THR A 59 15.71 4.67 15.70
C THR A 59 17.07 5.34 15.81
N GLU A 60 17.79 5.50 14.70
CA GLU A 60 19.06 6.22 14.66
C GLU A 60 18.94 7.62 15.26
N ARG A 61 17.95 8.38 14.78
CA ARG A 61 17.75 9.76 15.23
C ARG A 61 17.52 9.82 16.73
N ILE A 62 16.66 8.93 17.25
CA ILE A 62 16.38 8.88 18.69
C ILE A 62 17.65 8.53 19.47
N VAL A 63 18.37 7.48 19.08
CA VAL A 63 19.62 7.05 19.75
C VAL A 63 20.66 8.17 19.76
N ARG A 64 20.78 8.95 18.70
CA ARG A 64 21.77 10.04 18.58
C ARG A 64 21.38 11.33 19.30
N THR A 65 20.10 11.68 19.27
CA THR A 65 19.65 13.04 19.65
C THR A 65 18.88 13.07 20.96
N ALA A 66 18.16 12.01 21.30
CA ALA A 66 17.31 11.94 22.47
C ALA A 66 17.28 10.51 23.04
N PRO A 67 18.42 9.89 23.39
CA PRO A 67 18.46 8.51 23.85
C PRO A 67 17.63 8.28 25.12
N ASP A 68 17.36 9.32 25.91
CA ASP A 68 16.62 9.23 27.16
C ASP A 68 15.12 8.93 26.97
N ILE A 69 14.55 9.18 25.78
CA ILE A 69 13.13 8.85 25.50
C ILE A 69 12.93 7.37 25.18
N LEU A 70 14.02 6.62 24.92
CA LEU A 70 13.92 5.18 24.71
C LEU A 70 13.63 4.51 26.04
N ASP A 71 12.40 4.04 26.16
CA ASP A 71 12.00 3.03 27.13
C ASP A 71 11.82 1.67 26.43
N ARG A 72 11.47 0.65 27.22
CA ARG A 72 11.28 -0.71 26.75
C ARG A 72 10.18 -0.80 25.67
N GLN A 73 9.11 -0.05 25.84
CA GLN A 73 7.95 -0.11 24.95
C GLN A 73 8.26 0.51 23.59
N LEU A 74 8.86 1.70 23.58
CA LEU A 74 9.29 2.36 22.36
C LEU A 74 10.34 1.53 21.62
N ALA A 75 11.31 0.96 22.35
CA ALA A 75 12.30 0.05 21.79
C ALA A 75 11.64 -1.21 21.17
N TYR A 76 10.65 -1.79 21.85
CA TYR A 76 9.90 -2.93 21.35
C TYR A 76 9.17 -2.59 20.04
N VAL A 77 8.45 -1.46 19.97
CA VAL A 77 7.71 -1.04 18.78
C VAL A 77 8.65 -0.75 17.60
N LEU A 78 9.71 0.02 17.81
CA LEU A 78 10.72 0.31 16.77
C LEU A 78 11.32 -0.99 16.23
N ARG A 79 11.75 -1.88 17.13
CA ARG A 79 12.31 -3.18 16.76
C ARG A 79 11.31 -4.05 16.00
N CYS A 80 10.06 -4.13 16.47
CA CYS A 80 9.01 -4.91 15.81
C CYS A 80 8.81 -4.48 14.35
N THR A 81 8.74 -3.17 14.11
CA THR A 81 8.57 -2.61 12.77
C THR A 81 9.75 -2.95 11.86
N ILE A 82 10.99 -2.78 12.34
CA ILE A 82 12.19 -3.11 11.55
C ILE A 82 12.23 -4.62 11.27
N LEU A 83 11.94 -5.48 12.25
CA LEU A 83 11.90 -6.93 12.05
C LEU A 83 10.86 -7.34 10.99
N LEU A 84 9.67 -6.72 10.99
CA LEU A 84 8.61 -7.03 10.03
C LEU A 84 8.99 -6.60 8.60
N ASP A 85 9.53 -5.40 8.44
CA ASP A 85 9.92 -4.85 7.13
C ASP A 85 11.14 -5.56 6.54
N CYS A 86 12.11 -5.88 7.39
CA CYS A 86 13.36 -6.57 7.04
C CYS A 86 13.26 -8.10 7.08
N ILE A 87 12.05 -8.67 7.17
CA ILE A 87 11.80 -10.11 7.11
C ILE A 87 12.69 -10.86 8.12
N ASN A 88 12.54 -10.52 9.40
CA ASN A 88 13.31 -11.07 10.52
C ASN A 88 14.84 -10.94 10.37
N MET A 89 15.32 -9.92 9.65
CA MET A 89 16.74 -9.71 9.32
C MET A 89 17.35 -10.80 8.43
N ALA A 90 16.54 -11.52 7.64
CA ALA A 90 17.01 -12.55 6.71
C ALA A 90 17.76 -11.91 5.51
N PRO A 91 19.10 -12.10 5.38
CA PRO A 91 19.86 -11.53 4.27
C PRO A 91 19.40 -12.05 2.90
N GLU A 92 18.99 -13.31 2.83
CA GLU A 92 18.48 -13.97 1.62
C GLU A 92 17.22 -13.30 1.04
N ALA A 93 16.47 -12.55 1.86
CA ALA A 93 15.30 -11.82 1.41
C ALA A 93 15.64 -10.50 0.69
N GLY A 94 16.92 -10.08 0.70
CA GLY A 94 17.41 -8.93 -0.05
C GLY A 94 16.91 -7.56 0.42
N LYS A 95 16.28 -7.48 1.61
CA LYS A 95 15.72 -6.23 2.17
C LYS A 95 16.54 -5.62 3.30
N VAL A 96 17.21 -6.44 4.09
CA VAL A 96 17.95 -5.99 5.27
C VAL A 96 19.26 -5.31 4.87
N THR A 97 19.60 -4.22 5.55
CA THR A 97 20.88 -3.51 5.40
C THR A 97 21.72 -3.62 6.67
N PRO A 98 23.04 -3.34 6.61
CA PRO A 98 23.89 -3.29 7.79
C PRO A 98 23.36 -2.32 8.86
N LYS A 99 22.76 -1.20 8.44
CA LYS A 99 22.21 -0.18 9.35
C LYS A 99 20.97 -0.69 10.11
N ASP A 100 20.11 -1.47 9.45
CA ASP A 100 18.98 -2.13 10.12
C ASP A 100 19.47 -3.10 11.22
N THR A 101 20.52 -3.87 10.90
CA THR A 101 21.13 -4.82 11.84
C THR A 101 21.76 -4.10 13.02
N GLU A 102 22.49 -3.01 12.76
CA GLU A 102 23.14 -2.18 13.77
C GLU A 102 22.13 -1.66 14.78
N TYR A 103 21.07 -0.99 14.32
CA TYR A 103 20.11 -0.35 15.23
C TYR A 103 19.19 -1.34 15.95
N VAL A 104 18.82 -2.47 15.34
CA VAL A 104 18.14 -3.53 16.09
C VAL A 104 19.03 -4.13 17.16
N THR A 105 20.32 -4.35 16.87
CA THR A 105 21.28 -4.85 17.87
C THR A 105 21.48 -3.82 19.00
N ALA A 106 21.50 -2.52 18.69
CA ALA A 106 21.59 -1.46 19.69
C ALA A 106 20.37 -1.46 20.64
N LEU A 107 19.16 -1.63 20.10
CA LEU A 107 17.95 -1.76 20.91
C LEU A 107 18.00 -2.99 21.82
N GLU A 108 18.37 -4.16 21.27
CA GLU A 108 18.47 -5.42 22.03
C GLU A 108 19.57 -5.39 23.10
N SER A 109 20.67 -4.70 22.84
CA SER A 109 21.75 -4.54 23.82
C SER A 109 21.33 -3.66 25.00
N ARG A 110 20.50 -2.66 24.75
CA ARG A 110 19.99 -1.75 25.79
C ARG A 110 18.82 -2.33 26.58
N PHE A 111 17.99 -3.15 25.93
CA PHE A 111 16.80 -3.78 26.51
C PHE A 111 16.89 -5.31 26.32
N SER A 112 17.66 -5.96 27.19
CA SER A 112 17.99 -7.38 27.07
C SER A 112 16.83 -8.34 27.36
N ASP A 113 15.73 -7.82 27.90
CA ASP A 113 14.49 -8.54 28.20
C ASP A 113 13.47 -8.52 27.03
N LEU A 114 13.83 -7.94 25.88
CA LEU A 114 13.00 -7.99 24.68
C LEU A 114 12.85 -9.45 24.17
N PRO A 115 11.65 -9.84 23.72
CA PRO A 115 11.39 -11.23 23.29
C PRO A 115 12.19 -11.61 22.04
N PRO A 116 12.45 -12.91 21.80
CA PRO A 116 13.21 -13.39 20.65
C PRO A 116 12.67 -12.89 19.30
N ARG A 117 13.57 -12.54 18.37
CA ARG A 117 13.21 -11.97 17.06
C ARG A 117 12.20 -12.83 16.30
N ALA A 118 12.45 -14.14 16.23
CA ALA A 118 11.59 -15.10 15.54
C ALA A 118 10.16 -15.13 16.09
N VAL A 119 9.99 -15.16 17.42
CA VAL A 119 8.67 -15.16 18.07
C VAL A 119 7.88 -13.90 17.72
N VAL A 120 8.54 -12.75 17.78
CA VAL A 120 7.94 -11.46 17.42
C VAL A 120 7.56 -11.44 15.94
N PHE A 121 8.50 -11.80 15.07
CA PHE A 121 8.27 -11.79 13.63
C PHE A 121 7.11 -12.71 13.24
N ASP A 122 7.10 -13.96 13.71
CA ASP A 122 6.04 -14.91 13.39
C ASP A 122 4.67 -14.43 13.89
N THR A 123 4.62 -13.82 15.07
CA THR A 123 3.38 -13.27 15.64
C THR A 123 2.86 -12.11 14.79
N LEU A 124 3.73 -11.18 14.43
CA LEU A 124 3.36 -10.03 13.58
C LEU A 124 2.98 -10.49 12.17
N GLN A 125 3.69 -11.47 11.61
CA GLN A 125 3.42 -12.02 10.29
C GLN A 125 2.05 -12.72 10.26
N ARG A 126 1.72 -13.53 11.27
CA ARG A 126 0.39 -14.13 11.43
C ARG A 126 -0.70 -13.06 11.54
N ALA A 127 -0.51 -12.07 12.41
CA ALA A 127 -1.48 -10.99 12.59
C ALA A 127 -1.66 -10.12 11.32
N LYS A 128 -0.59 -9.90 10.56
CA LYS A 128 -0.62 -9.17 9.29
C LYS A 128 -1.52 -9.87 8.27
N PHE A 129 -1.41 -11.18 8.15
CA PHE A 129 -2.16 -11.98 7.18
C PHE A 129 -3.53 -12.43 7.67
N ASP A 130 -3.79 -12.38 8.98
CA ASP A 130 -5.12 -12.65 9.49
C ASP A 130 -6.10 -11.56 9.07
N VAL A 131 -7.08 -11.98 8.28
CA VAL A 131 -8.19 -11.17 7.79
C VAL A 131 -9.55 -11.81 8.13
N SER A 132 -9.56 -12.89 8.92
CA SER A 132 -10.75 -13.69 9.23
C SER A 132 -11.87 -12.87 9.88
N GLY A 133 -11.50 -11.91 10.75
CA GLY A 133 -12.42 -10.99 11.41
C GLY A 133 -12.83 -9.75 10.59
N LEU A 134 -12.37 -9.60 9.35
CA LEU A 134 -12.62 -8.41 8.53
C LEU A 134 -13.82 -8.59 7.59
N THR A 135 -14.64 -7.54 7.48
CA THR A 135 -15.65 -7.39 6.42
C THR A 135 -14.96 -7.23 5.05
N ILE A 136 -15.71 -7.39 3.96
CA ILE A 136 -15.20 -7.16 2.58
C ILE A 136 -14.61 -5.76 2.45
N GLU A 137 -15.34 -4.74 2.89
CA GLU A 137 -14.89 -3.33 2.85
C GLU A 137 -13.59 -3.12 3.62
N GLN A 138 -13.45 -3.72 4.81
CA GLN A 138 -12.23 -3.61 5.61
C GLN A 138 -11.04 -4.33 4.98
N MET A 139 -11.26 -5.50 4.39
CA MET A 139 -10.22 -6.19 3.63
C MET A 139 -9.72 -5.33 2.46
N LEU A 140 -10.65 -4.68 1.75
CA LEU A 140 -10.33 -3.84 0.60
C LEU A 140 -9.61 -2.54 0.98
N ARG A 141 -9.93 -1.98 2.15
CA ARG A 141 -9.26 -0.77 2.67
C ARG A 141 -7.89 -1.05 3.25
N LYS A 142 -7.65 -2.24 3.79
CA LYS A 142 -6.44 -2.59 4.56
C LYS A 142 -5.15 -2.28 3.82
N ASP A 143 -5.10 -2.55 2.51
CA ASP A 143 -3.95 -2.24 1.67
C ASP A 143 -4.41 -1.72 0.30
N LEU A 144 -5.00 -0.52 0.32
CA LEU A 144 -5.55 0.16 -0.84
C LEU A 144 -4.57 1.17 -1.44
N LYS A 145 -4.51 1.22 -2.78
CA LYS A 145 -3.92 2.35 -3.51
C LYS A 145 -4.92 2.83 -4.55
N VAL A 146 -5.12 4.14 -4.63
CA VAL A 146 -6.01 4.76 -5.62
C VAL A 146 -5.15 5.51 -6.64
N LEU A 147 -5.53 5.39 -7.90
CA LEU A 147 -5.00 6.15 -9.03
C LEU A 147 -6.13 6.99 -9.61
N SER A 148 -5.84 8.23 -9.94
CA SER A 148 -6.77 9.14 -10.62
C SER A 148 -6.38 9.25 -12.08
N GLY A 149 -7.36 9.09 -12.97
CA GLY A 149 -7.33 9.71 -14.29
C GLY A 149 -8.29 10.91 -14.33
N GLU A 150 -8.39 11.59 -15.48
CA GLU A 150 -9.24 12.79 -15.65
C GLU A 150 -10.71 12.58 -15.24
N ASP A 151 -11.30 11.40 -15.49
CA ASP A 151 -12.72 11.13 -15.24
C ASP A 151 -12.98 9.80 -14.51
N ILE A 152 -11.93 9.06 -14.15
CA ILE A 152 -12.05 7.73 -13.55
C ILE A 152 -11.08 7.61 -12.38
N LEU A 153 -11.61 7.19 -11.23
CA LEU A 153 -10.81 6.71 -10.11
C LEU A 153 -10.70 5.19 -10.16
N LEU A 154 -9.47 4.68 -10.10
CA LEU A 154 -9.19 3.26 -10.10
C LEU A 154 -8.51 2.85 -8.80
N ALA A 155 -9.11 1.90 -8.10
CA ALA A 155 -8.61 1.35 -6.85
C ALA A 155 -7.88 0.03 -7.08
N ILE A 156 -6.72 -0.15 -6.45
CA ILE A 156 -5.99 -1.43 -6.38
C ILE A 156 -5.85 -1.83 -4.92
N SER A 157 -6.52 -2.92 -4.54
CA SER A 157 -6.47 -3.47 -3.18
C SER A 157 -5.65 -4.75 -3.12
N ALA A 158 -4.74 -4.87 -2.16
CA ALA A 158 -4.11 -6.15 -1.84
C ALA A 158 -4.87 -6.85 -0.69
N VAL A 159 -5.33 -8.08 -0.92
CA VAL A 159 -6.13 -8.88 0.02
C VAL A 159 -5.38 -10.15 0.42
N TYR A 160 -5.30 -10.42 1.73
CA TYR A 160 -4.50 -11.50 2.31
C TYR A 160 -5.31 -12.80 2.48
N LEU A 161 -5.90 -13.27 1.40
CA LEU A 161 -6.81 -14.42 1.30
C LEU A 161 -6.68 -14.99 -0.12
N ARG A 162 -6.96 -16.27 -0.38
CA ARG A 162 -7.03 -16.75 -1.77
C ARG A 162 -8.25 -16.16 -2.50
N LEU A 163 -8.16 -16.03 -3.81
CA LEU A 163 -9.28 -15.46 -4.57
C LEU A 163 -10.51 -16.37 -4.54
N GLU A 164 -10.35 -17.70 -4.55
CA GLU A 164 -11.48 -18.62 -4.41
C GLU A 164 -12.23 -18.42 -3.10
N ASP A 165 -11.49 -18.26 -1.99
CA ASP A 165 -12.08 -18.03 -0.67
C ASP A 165 -12.77 -16.66 -0.61
N LEU A 166 -12.22 -15.64 -1.27
CA LEU A 166 -12.83 -14.32 -1.37
C LEU A 166 -14.14 -14.38 -2.18
N LEU A 167 -14.10 -15.01 -3.36
CA LEU A 167 -15.24 -15.21 -4.27
C LEU A 167 -16.37 -16.00 -3.61
N ALA A 168 -16.04 -16.92 -2.69
CA ALA A 168 -17.02 -17.70 -1.94
C ALA A 168 -17.67 -16.94 -0.76
N ARG A 169 -17.19 -15.74 -0.40
CA ARG A 169 -17.76 -15.00 0.75
C ARG A 169 -19.18 -14.51 0.43
N PRO A 170 -20.13 -14.66 1.38
CA PRO A 170 -21.49 -14.19 1.19
C PRO A 170 -21.50 -12.66 1.06
N GLY A 171 -22.29 -12.15 0.12
CA GLY A 171 -22.42 -10.72 -0.11
C GLY A 171 -21.21 -10.05 -0.74
N LEU A 172 -20.29 -10.81 -1.38
CA LEU A 172 -19.10 -10.24 -2.00
C LEU A 172 -19.46 -9.15 -3.02
N LYS A 173 -20.39 -9.45 -3.94
CA LYS A 173 -20.75 -8.52 -5.03
C LYS A 173 -21.27 -7.20 -4.45
N GLU A 174 -22.23 -7.26 -3.52
CA GLU A 174 -22.79 -6.08 -2.87
C GLU A 174 -21.71 -5.33 -2.06
N GLY A 175 -20.75 -6.05 -1.48
CA GLY A 175 -19.60 -5.47 -0.79
C GLY A 175 -18.67 -4.70 -1.73
N LEU A 176 -18.33 -5.27 -2.89
CA LEU A 176 -17.52 -4.61 -3.92
C LEU A 176 -18.23 -3.38 -4.49
N GLU A 177 -19.53 -3.52 -4.79
CA GLU A 177 -20.37 -2.43 -5.29
C GLU A 177 -20.43 -1.26 -4.31
N LYS A 178 -20.78 -1.52 -3.04
CA LYS A 178 -20.83 -0.49 -1.99
C LYS A 178 -19.48 0.17 -1.78
N PHE A 179 -18.40 -0.61 -1.82
CA PHE A 179 -17.05 -0.08 -1.67
C PHE A 179 -16.67 0.86 -2.83
N CYS A 180 -16.94 0.47 -4.08
CA CYS A 180 -16.72 1.31 -5.24
C CYS A 180 -17.59 2.56 -5.24
N GLN A 181 -18.88 2.43 -4.92
CA GLN A 181 -19.81 3.57 -4.82
C GLN A 181 -19.36 4.56 -3.73
N GLY A 182 -18.99 4.07 -2.54
CA GLY A 182 -18.53 4.91 -1.44
C GLY A 182 -17.20 5.60 -1.70
N GLY A 183 -16.33 5.01 -2.52
CA GLY A 183 -15.04 5.59 -2.92
C GLY A 183 -15.06 6.38 -4.23
N GLY A 184 -16.18 6.36 -4.97
CA GLY A 184 -16.24 6.90 -6.32
C GLY A 184 -15.36 6.15 -7.33
N TYR A 185 -15.04 4.87 -7.09
CA TYR A 185 -14.16 4.08 -7.93
C TYR A 185 -14.91 3.51 -9.13
N GLY A 186 -14.47 3.85 -10.34
CA GLY A 186 -15.01 3.30 -11.59
C GLY A 186 -14.57 1.85 -11.83
N VAL A 187 -13.39 1.48 -11.33
CA VAL A 187 -12.85 0.11 -11.40
C VAL A 187 -12.08 -0.23 -10.12
N LEU A 188 -12.22 -1.47 -9.67
CA LEU A 188 -11.46 -2.04 -8.56
C LEU A 188 -10.68 -3.27 -9.03
N VAL A 189 -9.36 -3.20 -8.92
CA VAL A 189 -8.45 -4.34 -9.06
C VAL A 189 -8.19 -4.92 -7.68
N VAL A 190 -8.60 -6.16 -7.45
CA VAL A 190 -8.35 -6.90 -6.21
C VAL A 190 -7.21 -7.88 -6.48
N MET A 191 -6.06 -7.66 -5.87
CA MET A 191 -4.93 -8.57 -5.90
C MET A 191 -4.91 -9.40 -4.64
N THR A 192 -5.02 -10.71 -4.77
CA THR A 192 -4.90 -11.59 -3.60
C THR A 192 -3.46 -12.06 -3.40
N ILE A 193 -3.13 -12.36 -2.15
CA ILE A 193 -1.87 -13.02 -1.79
C ILE A 193 -2.11 -14.07 -0.70
N SER A 194 -1.58 -15.25 -0.94
CA SER A 194 -1.38 -16.30 0.07
C SER A 194 0.03 -16.86 -0.09
N PHE A 195 0.48 -17.72 0.84
CA PHE A 195 1.80 -18.34 0.77
C PHE A 195 1.65 -19.85 0.60
N ILE A 196 2.27 -20.39 -0.45
CA ILE A 196 2.38 -21.83 -0.67
C ILE A 196 3.71 -22.28 -0.07
N GLN A 197 3.71 -23.41 0.66
CA GLN A 197 4.92 -23.99 1.27
C GLN A 197 5.73 -22.94 2.07
N GLU A 198 5.01 -22.13 2.84
CA GLU A 198 5.48 -21.12 3.80
C GLU A 198 6.41 -20.01 3.29
N SER A 199 6.76 -19.98 2.00
CA SER A 199 7.75 -19.03 1.49
C SER A 199 7.48 -18.46 0.10
N GLN A 200 6.75 -19.16 -0.78
CA GLN A 200 6.45 -18.63 -2.11
C GLN A 200 5.12 -17.88 -2.14
N PRO A 201 5.11 -16.61 -2.58
CA PRO A 201 3.87 -15.85 -2.73
C PRO A 201 3.06 -16.43 -3.89
N PHE A 202 1.85 -16.85 -3.59
CA PHE A 202 0.83 -17.18 -4.57
C PHE A 202 -0.10 -15.99 -4.73
N ARG A 203 -0.30 -15.55 -5.97
CA ARG A 203 -1.11 -14.38 -6.29
C ARG A 203 -2.20 -14.75 -7.28
N GLN A 204 -3.35 -14.11 -7.10
CA GLN A 204 -4.43 -14.11 -8.07
C GLN A 204 -4.94 -12.66 -8.17
N LEU A 205 -5.74 -12.41 -9.18
CA LEU A 205 -6.19 -11.06 -9.50
C LEU A 205 -7.66 -11.11 -9.92
N ALA A 206 -8.44 -10.14 -9.46
CA ALA A 206 -9.78 -9.90 -9.95
C ALA A 206 -9.95 -8.44 -10.37
N VAL A 207 -10.76 -8.21 -11.40
CA VAL A 207 -11.17 -6.88 -11.85
C VAL A 207 -12.68 -6.79 -11.72
N TYR A 208 -13.13 -5.88 -10.87
CA TYR A 208 -14.54 -5.54 -10.69
C TYR A 208 -14.83 -4.14 -11.24
N SER A 209 -15.93 -4.02 -11.98
CA SER A 209 -16.53 -2.73 -12.33
C SER A 209 -17.99 -2.94 -12.72
N PRO A 210 -18.90 -2.03 -12.35
CA PRO A 210 -20.27 -2.05 -12.87
C PRO A 210 -20.32 -1.74 -14.38
N HIS A 211 -19.27 -1.15 -14.95
CA HIS A 211 -19.19 -0.80 -16.36
C HIS A 211 -18.41 -1.89 -17.13
N CYS A 212 -19.13 -2.63 -17.99
CA CYS A 212 -18.57 -3.72 -18.80
C CYS A 212 -17.33 -3.29 -19.58
N ASP A 213 -17.42 -2.19 -20.32
CA ASP A 213 -16.33 -1.71 -21.17
C ASP A 213 -15.08 -1.34 -20.37
N LEU A 214 -15.24 -0.75 -19.18
CA LEU A 214 -14.11 -0.42 -18.31
C LEU A 214 -13.47 -1.67 -17.74
N ARG A 215 -14.27 -2.64 -17.28
CA ARG A 215 -13.79 -3.93 -16.79
C ARG A 215 -12.96 -4.63 -17.84
N GLU A 216 -13.49 -4.78 -19.05
CA GLU A 216 -12.80 -5.43 -20.16
C GLU A 216 -11.53 -4.70 -20.58
N SER A 217 -11.56 -3.36 -20.61
CA SER A 217 -10.38 -2.57 -20.99
C SER A 217 -9.25 -2.69 -19.98
N VAL A 218 -9.55 -2.64 -18.67
CA VAL A 218 -8.55 -2.81 -17.61
C VAL A 218 -8.05 -4.25 -17.57
N SER A 219 -8.93 -5.24 -17.69
CA SER A 219 -8.57 -6.65 -17.82
C SER A 219 -7.59 -6.87 -18.96
N ARG A 220 -7.87 -6.35 -20.15
CA ARG A 220 -7.00 -6.47 -21.32
C ARG A 220 -5.64 -5.83 -21.07
N ALA A 221 -5.59 -4.62 -20.52
CA ALA A 221 -4.33 -3.96 -20.21
C ALA A 221 -3.45 -4.76 -19.22
N LEU A 222 -4.07 -5.44 -18.26
CA LEU A 222 -3.37 -6.31 -17.32
C LEU A 222 -2.91 -7.63 -17.97
N GLU A 223 -3.72 -8.21 -18.85
CA GLU A 223 -3.40 -9.43 -19.62
C GLU A 223 -2.24 -9.20 -20.60
N GLU A 224 -2.25 -8.06 -21.30
CA GLU A 224 -1.28 -7.69 -22.35
C GLU A 224 0.00 -7.04 -21.79
N SER A 225 0.07 -6.79 -20.48
CA SER A 225 1.26 -6.21 -19.86
C SER A 225 2.51 -7.07 -20.08
N GLU A 226 3.57 -6.48 -20.63
CA GLU A 226 4.87 -7.14 -20.80
C GLU A 226 5.88 -6.75 -19.71
N THR A 227 5.72 -5.57 -19.11
CA THR A 227 6.65 -5.00 -18.14
C THR A 227 5.91 -4.51 -16.88
N PRO A 228 5.58 -5.40 -15.93
CA PRO A 228 5.91 -6.83 -15.92
C PRO A 228 4.86 -7.69 -16.60
N SER A 229 5.30 -8.80 -17.18
CA SER A 229 4.40 -9.87 -17.58
C SER A 229 3.74 -10.50 -16.35
N LEU A 230 2.42 -10.37 -16.24
CA LEU A 230 1.63 -10.90 -15.13
C LEU A 230 1.29 -12.38 -15.31
N GLN A 231 1.34 -12.89 -16.55
CA GLN A 231 1.00 -14.26 -16.91
C GLN A 231 -0.40 -14.64 -16.41
N LEU A 232 -1.39 -13.80 -16.72
CA LEU A 232 -2.76 -14.00 -16.27
C LEU A 232 -3.42 -15.15 -17.05
N THR A 233 -4.05 -16.06 -16.33
CA THR A 233 -4.92 -17.09 -16.92
C THR A 233 -6.32 -16.98 -16.30
N PRO A 234 -7.40 -16.94 -17.12
CA PRO A 234 -8.76 -16.80 -16.60
C PRO A 234 -9.13 -17.92 -15.63
N MET A 235 -9.94 -17.58 -14.63
CA MET A 235 -10.58 -18.54 -13.71
C MET A 235 -12.07 -18.22 -13.56
N ASP A 236 -12.82 -19.19 -13.06
CA ASP A 236 -14.26 -19.05 -12.88
C ASP A 236 -14.60 -18.00 -11.81
N SER A 237 -15.60 -17.18 -12.11
CA SER A 237 -16.18 -16.22 -11.19
C SER A 237 -17.69 -16.50 -11.03
N PRO A 238 -18.24 -16.40 -9.81
CA PRO A 238 -19.68 -16.55 -9.58
C PRO A 238 -20.51 -15.38 -10.14
N ASP A 239 -19.88 -14.24 -10.47
CA ASP A 239 -20.54 -13.06 -11.01
C ASP A 239 -19.85 -12.57 -12.29
N SER A 240 -20.63 -12.28 -13.33
CA SER A 240 -20.16 -11.78 -14.63
C SER A 240 -19.51 -10.39 -14.57
N GLU A 241 -19.74 -9.62 -13.51
CA GLU A 241 -19.12 -8.32 -13.28
C GLU A 241 -17.72 -8.42 -12.64
N ILE A 242 -17.25 -9.64 -12.36
CA ILE A 242 -15.94 -9.89 -11.78
C ILE A 242 -15.16 -10.78 -12.76
N ALA A 243 -14.14 -10.20 -13.39
CA ALA A 243 -13.16 -10.97 -14.16
C ALA A 243 -12.09 -11.48 -13.20
N ALA A 244 -11.88 -12.80 -13.13
CA ALA A 244 -10.97 -13.42 -12.18
C ALA A 244 -9.84 -14.15 -12.92
N TYR A 245 -8.63 -14.12 -12.33
CA TYR A 245 -7.41 -14.65 -12.94
C TYR A 245 -6.50 -15.34 -11.92
N HIS A 246 -5.89 -16.44 -12.33
CA HIS A 246 -4.62 -16.87 -11.73
C HIS A 246 -3.50 -15.97 -12.25
N GLN A 247 -2.58 -15.56 -11.38
CA GLN A 247 -1.42 -14.74 -11.76
C GLN A 247 -0.16 -15.60 -11.72
N GLY A 248 0.30 -16.05 -12.89
CA GLY A 248 1.49 -16.91 -13.00
C GLY A 248 2.76 -16.26 -12.46
N ASN A 249 2.91 -14.95 -12.63
CA ASN A 249 4.00 -14.20 -12.03
C ASN A 249 3.69 -13.82 -10.57
N GLY A 250 3.88 -14.76 -9.63
CA GLY A 250 3.67 -14.54 -8.19
C GLY A 250 4.56 -13.46 -7.54
N GLN A 251 5.63 -13.02 -8.21
CA GLN A 251 6.51 -11.96 -7.72
C GLN A 251 5.98 -10.55 -8.05
N ALA A 252 5.09 -10.41 -9.03
CA ALA A 252 4.48 -9.13 -9.38
C ALA A 252 3.43 -8.71 -8.33
N SER A 253 3.87 -7.95 -7.33
CA SER A 253 2.98 -7.36 -6.32
C SER A 253 2.18 -6.15 -6.84
N ARG A 254 1.32 -5.56 -5.99
CA ARG A 254 0.65 -4.28 -6.28
C ARG A 254 1.62 -3.20 -6.80
N LYS A 255 2.83 -3.09 -6.24
CA LYS A 255 3.83 -2.10 -6.69
C LYS A 255 4.25 -2.30 -8.16
N LYS A 256 4.14 -3.53 -8.66
CA LYS A 256 4.46 -3.94 -10.03
C LYS A 256 3.25 -3.83 -10.98
N VAL A 257 2.03 -3.98 -10.47
CA VAL A 257 0.77 -3.76 -11.23
C VAL A 257 0.42 -2.27 -11.35
N LEU A 258 0.78 -1.46 -10.36
CA LEU A 258 0.45 -0.03 -10.31
C LEU A 258 0.91 0.74 -11.56
N PRO A 259 2.16 0.57 -12.07
CA PRO A 259 2.58 1.19 -13.33
C PRO A 259 1.71 0.80 -14.52
N VAL A 260 1.38 -0.49 -14.68
CA VAL A 260 0.52 -0.99 -15.78
C VAL A 260 -0.82 -0.26 -15.80
N VAL A 261 -1.44 -0.13 -14.62
CA VAL A 261 -2.73 0.56 -14.47
C VAL A 261 -2.60 2.07 -14.72
N ARG A 262 -1.47 2.67 -14.32
CA ARG A 262 -1.19 4.08 -14.58
C ARG A 262 -1.05 4.33 -16.08
N ASP A 263 -0.31 3.48 -16.79
CA ASP A 263 -0.09 3.61 -18.23
C ASP A 263 -1.41 3.43 -19.01
N PHE A 264 -2.28 2.52 -18.55
CA PHE A 264 -3.65 2.41 -19.04
C PHE A 264 -4.44 3.73 -18.91
N LEU A 265 -4.41 4.37 -17.74
CA LEU A 265 -5.11 5.64 -17.52
C LEU A 265 -4.57 6.74 -18.46
N LYS A 266 -3.24 6.88 -18.56
CA LYS A 266 -2.58 7.83 -19.47
C LYS A 266 -2.96 7.60 -20.94
N ALA A 267 -2.94 6.35 -21.40
CA ALA A 267 -3.29 6.00 -22.78
C ALA A 267 -4.76 6.35 -23.09
N ARG A 268 -5.66 6.18 -22.12
CA ARG A 268 -7.07 6.50 -22.25
C ARG A 268 -7.34 8.01 -22.30
N GLU A 269 -6.53 8.81 -21.62
CA GLU A 269 -6.55 10.27 -21.71
C GLU A 269 -6.06 10.75 -23.09
N ALA A 270 -4.93 10.22 -23.56
CA ALA A 270 -4.39 10.54 -24.88
C ALA A 270 -5.38 10.20 -26.02
N GLY A 271 -6.01 9.02 -25.97
CA GLY A 271 -7.03 8.61 -26.96
C GLY A 271 -8.32 9.45 -26.94
N ARG A 272 -8.59 10.14 -25.84
CA ARG A 272 -9.72 11.10 -25.75
C ARG A 272 -9.38 12.47 -26.30
N SER A 273 -8.14 12.93 -26.10
CA SER A 273 -7.64 14.14 -26.76
C SER A 273 -7.72 14.02 -28.29
N ASP A 274 -7.44 12.85 -28.85
CA ASP A 274 -7.55 12.60 -30.30
C ASP A 274 -9.00 12.59 -30.82
N THR A 275 -9.98 12.18 -30.01
CA THR A 275 -11.40 12.20 -30.42
C THR A 275 -12.05 13.59 -30.26
N ALA A 276 -11.54 14.44 -29.36
CA ALA A 276 -11.97 15.83 -29.22
C ALA A 276 -11.55 16.74 -30.39
N VAL A 277 -10.53 16.35 -31.17
CA VAL A 277 -10.03 17.14 -32.32
C VAL A 277 -10.77 16.82 -33.64
N ILE A 278 -11.58 15.75 -33.72
CA ILE A 278 -12.32 15.36 -34.95
C ILE A 278 -13.73 15.98 -34.99
N CYS A 279 -13.87 17.21 -34.50
CA CYS A 279 -15.03 18.07 -34.79
C CYS A 279 -14.58 19.41 -35.39
N GLN A 280 -13.65 19.39 -36.35
CA GLN A 280 -13.47 20.44 -37.35
C GLN A 280 -12.61 19.95 -38.53
N GLY A 281 -13.25 19.66 -39.66
CA GLY A 281 -12.61 19.74 -40.99
C GLY A 281 -12.20 18.42 -41.65
N TRP A 282 -12.77 18.17 -42.83
CA TRP A 282 -12.47 17.05 -43.73
C TRP A 282 -11.13 17.20 -44.50
N LEU A 283 -10.65 16.02 -44.95
CA LEU A 283 -10.01 15.67 -46.24
C LEU A 283 -8.48 15.62 -46.38
N THR A 284 -8.03 14.51 -47.02
CA THR A 284 -6.73 14.18 -47.64
C THR A 284 -5.60 13.79 -46.68
N GLY A 285 -4.76 12.76 -46.89
CA GLY A 285 -4.54 11.80 -47.98
C GLY A 285 -3.09 11.27 -47.90
N LEU A 286 -2.89 10.00 -48.28
CA LEU A 286 -1.62 9.36 -48.70
C LEU A 286 -0.56 8.95 -47.63
N ARG A 287 0.33 8.05 -48.08
CA ARG A 287 0.97 6.92 -47.39
C ARG A 287 2.51 7.01 -47.45
N ALA A 288 3.18 6.55 -46.38
CA ALA A 288 4.55 5.94 -46.28
C ALA A 288 5.82 6.82 -46.43
N PRO A 289 7.05 6.36 -46.05
CA PRO A 289 7.49 5.22 -45.20
C PRO A 289 8.53 5.56 -44.08
N ARG A 290 8.89 4.53 -43.30
CA ARG A 290 9.91 4.43 -42.23
C ARG A 290 11.33 4.91 -42.60
N GLY A 291 12.03 5.46 -41.61
CA GLY A 291 13.49 5.41 -41.50
C GLY A 291 14.06 6.20 -40.32
N GLY A 292 14.86 5.55 -39.46
CA GLY A 292 15.93 6.21 -38.70
C GLY A 292 15.79 6.30 -37.18
N GLN A 293 16.63 5.49 -36.51
CA GLN A 293 17.36 5.73 -35.26
C GLN A 293 16.61 5.80 -33.90
N GLU A 294 16.89 4.76 -33.12
CA GLU A 294 16.76 4.69 -31.66
C GLU A 294 17.75 5.66 -31.00
N GLU A 295 17.23 6.61 -30.24
CA GLU A 295 17.94 7.24 -29.13
C GLU A 295 16.98 7.26 -27.92
N GLU A 296 17.39 6.60 -26.85
CA GLU A 296 16.73 6.62 -25.54
C GLU A 296 16.88 8.02 -24.92
N GLU A 297 15.78 8.74 -24.77
CA GLU A 297 15.69 9.88 -23.84
C GLU A 297 14.65 9.56 -22.76
N ASP A 298 15.16 9.25 -21.58
CA ASP A 298 14.43 9.06 -20.34
C ASP A 298 13.99 10.45 -19.82
N GLY A 299 12.74 10.82 -20.12
CA GLY A 299 12.16 12.12 -19.78
C GLY A 299 10.73 11.95 -19.29
N GLU A 300 10.55 11.54 -18.02
CA GLU A 300 9.22 11.49 -17.40
C GLU A 300 8.75 12.90 -17.00
N GLU A 301 7.90 13.48 -17.85
CA GLU A 301 7.16 14.70 -17.52
C GLU A 301 6.08 14.44 -16.45
N ALA A 302 6.00 15.38 -15.50
CA ALA A 302 5.16 15.34 -14.32
C ALA A 302 3.95 16.26 -14.46
N VAL A 303 2.71 15.76 -14.38
CA VAL A 303 1.54 16.66 -14.32
C VAL A 303 0.33 16.08 -13.54
N HIS A 304 -0.18 16.96 -12.66
CA HIS A 304 -1.45 17.12 -11.94
C HIS A 304 -2.22 15.93 -11.32
N ASP A 305 -2.26 15.94 -9.98
CA ASP A 305 -3.19 15.20 -9.15
C ASP A 305 -4.37 16.13 -8.77
N GLU A 306 -5.50 16.08 -9.49
CA GLU A 306 -6.70 16.90 -9.20
C GLU A 306 -7.68 16.23 -8.21
N GLU A 307 -8.09 17.01 -7.19
CA GLU A 307 -9.00 16.81 -6.04
C GLU A 307 -10.00 15.63 -6.04
N VAL A 308 -10.12 14.94 -4.90
CA VAL A 308 -11.33 14.16 -4.56
C VAL A 308 -11.68 14.34 -3.08
N CYS A 309 -12.87 14.85 -2.80
CA CYS A 309 -13.45 15.00 -1.47
C CYS A 309 -14.13 13.67 -1.06
N LEU A 310 -13.75 13.10 0.08
CA LEU A 310 -14.32 11.84 0.59
C LEU A 310 -15.75 12.08 1.12
N PRO A 311 -16.76 11.25 0.76
CA PRO A 311 -18.09 11.36 1.35
C PRO A 311 -18.11 10.85 2.80
N PRO A 312 -18.96 11.41 3.66
CA PRO A 312 -19.09 10.98 5.05
C PRO A 312 -19.62 9.55 5.16
N THR A 313 -19.16 8.85 6.20
CA THR A 313 -19.45 7.43 6.45
C THR A 313 -20.95 7.18 6.63
N PRO A 314 -21.57 6.24 5.88
CA PRO A 314 -22.94 5.84 6.12
C PRO A 314 -23.03 5.05 7.43
N MET A 315 -23.80 5.55 8.40
CA MET A 315 -24.25 4.73 9.53
C MET A 315 -25.41 3.86 9.05
N ASN A 316 -25.27 2.53 9.02
CA ASN A 316 -26.27 1.59 9.54
C ASN A 316 -25.91 0.10 9.33
N SER A 317 -26.34 -0.69 10.32
CA SER A 317 -26.28 -2.15 10.50
C SER A 317 -25.03 -2.69 11.21
N LEU A 318 -24.93 -2.38 12.50
CA LEU A 318 -24.03 -3.04 13.45
C LEU A 318 -24.52 -4.47 13.74
N VAL A 319 -23.61 -5.43 13.62
CA VAL A 319 -23.79 -6.81 14.09
C VAL A 319 -23.18 -6.88 15.48
N GLU A 320 -23.98 -7.22 16.50
CA GLU A 320 -23.52 -7.34 17.89
C GLU A 320 -22.33 -8.32 18.00
N GLY A 321 -21.25 -7.86 18.65
CA GLY A 321 -20.02 -8.59 18.90
C GLY A 321 -18.81 -8.13 18.08
N CYS A 322 -18.91 -7.10 17.25
CA CYS A 322 -17.76 -6.58 16.51
C CYS A 322 -16.84 -5.77 17.44
N PRO A 323 -15.50 -5.91 17.34
CA PRO A 323 -14.55 -4.99 18.02
C PRO A 323 -14.71 -3.51 17.63
N LEU A 324 -15.57 -3.20 16.65
CA LEU A 324 -15.96 -1.88 16.18
C LEU A 324 -17.36 -1.45 16.67
N ASP A 325 -18.01 -2.24 17.54
CA ASP A 325 -19.32 -1.92 18.13
C ASP A 325 -19.28 -0.64 18.97
N GLY A 326 -18.09 -0.22 19.43
CA GLY A 326 -17.88 1.06 20.10
C GLY A 326 -17.77 2.27 19.16
N GLY A 327 -18.00 2.09 17.85
CA GLY A 327 -17.69 3.06 16.81
C GLY A 327 -16.26 2.88 16.26
N LEU A 328 -15.89 3.70 15.26
CA LEU A 328 -14.48 3.81 14.86
C LEU A 328 -13.65 4.08 16.12
N PRO A 329 -12.53 3.35 16.35
CA PRO A 329 -11.69 3.62 17.50
C PRO A 329 -11.36 5.11 17.45
N LYS A 330 -11.67 5.82 18.54
CA LYS A 330 -11.17 7.17 18.73
C LYS A 330 -9.65 7.02 18.71
N LEU A 331 -9.02 7.35 17.58
CA LEU A 331 -7.58 7.43 17.41
C LEU A 331 -7.09 8.62 18.25
N SER A 332 -7.21 8.50 19.56
CA SER A 332 -6.52 9.38 20.50
C SER A 332 -5.15 8.77 20.79
N GLN A 333 -4.20 9.62 21.14
CA GLN A 333 -2.86 9.18 21.52
C GLN A 333 -2.93 8.15 22.65
N GLU A 334 -3.83 8.32 23.61
CA GLU A 334 -4.05 7.42 24.74
C GLU A 334 -4.56 6.05 24.29
N ALA A 335 -5.49 5.98 23.32
CA ALA A 335 -6.01 4.71 22.81
C ALA A 335 -4.96 3.91 22.02
N ILE A 336 -4.06 4.62 21.33
CA ILE A 336 -2.91 4.02 20.64
C ILE A 336 -1.90 3.49 21.66
N LEU A 337 -1.55 4.30 22.67
CA LEU A 337 -0.64 3.92 23.75
C LEU A 337 -1.18 2.72 24.55
N GLU A 338 -2.47 2.71 24.90
CA GLU A 338 -3.11 1.59 25.61
C GLU A 338 -3.05 0.29 24.78
N ARG A 339 -3.17 0.40 23.45
CA ARG A 339 -3.05 -0.75 22.55
C ARG A 339 -1.60 -1.26 22.48
N PHE A 340 -0.62 -0.35 22.47
CA PHE A 340 0.80 -0.71 22.61
C PHE A 340 1.10 -1.35 23.97
N ASP A 341 0.50 -0.87 25.06
CA ASP A 341 0.65 -1.43 26.41
C ASP A 341 0.13 -2.87 26.46
N LYS A 342 -1.04 -3.12 25.88
CA LYS A 342 -1.61 -4.48 25.76
C LYS A 342 -0.70 -5.41 24.95
N MET A 343 -0.20 -4.95 23.80
CA MET A 343 0.76 -5.73 23.00
C MET A 343 2.06 -6.03 23.75
N ALA A 344 2.53 -5.11 24.59
CA ALA A 344 3.73 -5.29 25.40
C ALA A 344 3.53 -6.18 26.62
N ALA A 345 2.29 -6.27 27.13
CA ALA A 345 1.88 -7.10 28.27
C ALA A 345 1.48 -8.53 27.87
N GLU A 346 0.93 -8.71 26.66
CA GLU A 346 0.56 -10.01 26.08
C GLU A 346 1.73 -10.72 25.38
N ALA A 347 2.95 -10.16 25.46
CA ALA A 347 4.15 -10.86 24.99
C ALA A 347 4.24 -12.23 25.69
N PRO A 348 4.39 -13.34 24.94
CA PRO A 348 4.31 -14.67 25.51
C PRO A 348 5.38 -14.86 26.58
N ALA A 349 4.95 -15.17 27.80
CA ALA A 349 5.84 -15.60 28.87
C ALA A 349 6.48 -16.94 28.46
N VAL A 350 7.80 -17.01 28.52
CA VAL A 350 8.53 -18.27 28.32
C VAL A 350 8.30 -19.12 29.57
N ASP A 351 7.63 -20.25 29.42
CA ASP A 351 7.57 -21.27 30.46
C ASP A 351 8.96 -21.89 30.55
N SER A 352 9.67 -21.59 31.63
CA SER A 352 11.00 -22.12 31.91
C SER A 352 10.87 -23.55 32.46
N SER A 353 10.56 -24.50 31.59
CA SER A 353 10.70 -25.93 31.90
C SER A 353 11.08 -26.71 30.65
N ASP A 354 12.39 -26.74 30.35
CA ASP A 354 13.07 -28.00 30.11
C ASP A 354 14.58 -27.78 30.31
N SER A 355 15.12 -28.51 31.29
CA SER A 355 16.55 -28.68 31.57
C SER A 355 17.01 -30.01 31.02
#